data_AF-A0A2T9YMP7-F1
#
_entry.id   AF-A0A2T9YMP7-F1
#
_cell.length_a   1.000
_cell.length_b   1.000
_cell.length_c   1.000
_cell.angle_alpha   90.00
_cell.angle_beta   90.00
_cell.angle_gamma   90.00
#
_symmetry.space_group_name_H-M   'P 1'
#
loop_
_entity.id
_entity.type
_entity.pdbx_description
1 polymer ?
#
loop_
_entity_poly.entity_id
_entity_poly.type
_entity_poly.pdbx_seq_one_letter_code
_entity_poly.pdbx_strand_id
1 'polypeptide(L)'
;MVVSKQRYSTGLYKKAENRPNTINKLEFVSVKERIPMYSVMDIDGNIIDSSNKPDVPKELIQSTYKNILTINFMDQILYEAQRQGRISFYMTSFGEEAVVGSSLALDKNDVVYSQVSGFF
;
A
#
# COMPACT_ATOMS: atom_id res chain seq x y z
N MET A 1 -16.45 24.36 -0.43
CA MET A 1 -17.51 23.86 0.48
C MET A 1 -17.60 24.83 1.65
N VAL A 2 -18.68 25.60 1.76
CA VAL A 2 -18.89 26.63 2.80
C VAL A 2 -19.46 25.92 4.04
N VAL A 3 -18.77 25.97 5.17
CA VAL A 3 -19.29 25.45 6.45
C VAL A 3 -19.74 26.62 7.32
N SER A 4 -21.04 26.63 7.63
CA SER A 4 -21.79 27.66 8.37
C SER A 4 -21.32 27.83 9.82
N LYS A 5 -21.27 29.09 10.26
CA LYS A 5 -20.75 29.63 11.54
C LYS A 5 -21.65 29.40 12.78
N GLN A 6 -22.55 28.42 12.77
CA GLN A 6 -23.56 28.29 13.84
C GLN A 6 -23.47 27.03 14.72
N ARG A 7 -22.52 26.10 14.50
CA ARG A 7 -22.53 24.83 15.25
C ARG A 7 -21.62 24.70 16.46
N TYR A 8 -20.68 25.62 16.72
CA TYR A 8 -19.80 25.48 17.89
C TYR A 8 -19.48 26.85 18.52
N SER A 9 -20.47 27.40 19.24
CA SER A 9 -20.21 28.32 20.35
C SER A 9 -20.63 27.61 21.62
N THR A 10 -19.68 27.37 22.52
CA THR A 10 -19.81 27.55 23.97
C THR A 10 -18.46 27.25 24.60
N GLY A 11 -18.02 28.15 25.49
CA GLY A 11 -16.71 28.12 26.12
C GLY A 11 -16.45 26.87 26.96
N LEU A 12 -15.20 26.74 27.41
CA LEU A 12 -14.65 25.69 28.30
C LEU A 12 -14.14 24.40 27.62
N TYR A 13 -13.35 24.53 26.56
CA TYR A 13 -12.46 23.43 26.13
C TYR A 13 -11.00 23.87 26.23
N LYS A 14 -10.23 23.24 27.12
CA LYS A 14 -8.77 23.39 27.21
C LYS A 14 -8.18 23.24 25.81
N LYS A 15 -7.38 24.23 25.40
CA LYS A 15 -6.72 24.30 24.09
C LYS A 15 -5.76 23.10 24.00
N ALA A 16 -6.09 22.10 23.19
CA ALA A 16 -5.16 21.01 22.90
C ALA A 16 -3.92 21.60 22.20
N GLU A 17 -2.74 21.17 22.63
CA GLU A 17 -1.42 21.74 22.28
C GLU A 17 -1.15 21.73 20.77
N ASN A 18 -1.81 20.84 20.02
CA ASN A 18 -1.67 20.67 18.57
C ASN A 18 -2.81 21.29 17.73
N ARG A 19 -3.59 22.25 18.23
CA ARG A 19 -4.60 22.92 17.39
C ARG A 19 -3.93 23.85 16.37
N PRO A 20 -4.25 23.72 15.07
CA PRO A 20 -3.77 24.67 14.07
C PRO A 20 -4.28 26.08 14.41
N ASN A 21 -3.46 27.08 14.16
CA ASN A 21 -3.82 28.48 14.41
C ASN A 21 -5.03 28.87 13.57
N THR A 22 -6.02 29.49 14.21
CA THR A 22 -7.19 30.01 13.51
C THR A 22 -6.79 31.21 12.66
N ILE A 23 -6.91 31.09 11.34
CA ILE A 23 -6.74 32.20 10.40
C ILE A 23 -8.12 32.77 10.03
N ASN A 24 -8.25 34.10 10.00
CA ASN A 24 -9.50 34.80 9.66
C ASN A 24 -9.55 35.24 8.18
N LYS A 25 -8.56 34.85 7.40
CA LYS A 25 -8.43 35.15 5.97
C LYS A 25 -8.35 33.83 5.19
N LEU A 26 -8.96 33.81 4.01
CA LEU A 26 -8.91 32.66 3.13
C LEU A 26 -7.54 32.65 2.44
N GLU A 27 -6.72 31.66 2.78
CA GLU A 27 -5.42 31.42 2.16
C GLU A 27 -5.45 30.05 1.48
N PHE A 28 -5.18 30.03 0.17
CA PHE A 28 -5.03 28.78 -0.55
C PHE A 28 -3.63 28.23 -0.30
N VAL A 29 -3.55 27.01 0.22
CA VAL A 29 -2.28 26.29 0.33
C VAL A 29 -1.99 25.68 -1.04
N SER A 30 -0.87 26.08 -1.65
CA SER A 30 -0.40 25.43 -2.88
C SER A 30 0.05 23.99 -2.57
N VAL A 31 -0.14 23.10 -3.54
CA VAL A 31 0.31 21.71 -3.41
C VAL A 31 1.83 21.73 -3.26
N LYS A 32 2.32 21.20 -2.13
CA LYS A 32 3.76 21.01 -1.89
C LYS A 32 4.35 20.03 -2.92
N GLU A 33 5.67 20.07 -3.08
CA GLU A 33 6.40 19.13 -3.93
C GLU A 33 6.07 17.67 -3.58
N ARG A 34 6.09 16.79 -4.58
CA ARG A 34 5.75 15.37 -4.42
C ARG A 34 6.78 14.68 -3.51
N ILE A 35 6.28 13.79 -2.67
CA ILE A 35 7.14 12.90 -1.87
C ILE A 35 7.93 12.01 -2.84
N PRO A 36 9.27 11.93 -2.72
CA PRO A 36 10.08 11.08 -3.58
C PRO A 36 9.78 9.59 -3.36
N MET A 37 9.88 8.80 -4.41
CA MET A 37 9.65 7.34 -4.37
C MET A 37 10.93 6.62 -3.95
N TYR A 38 10.82 5.75 -2.95
CA TYR A 38 11.92 4.91 -2.50
C TYR A 38 12.09 3.69 -3.42
N SER A 39 13.32 3.42 -3.86
CA SER A 39 13.68 2.21 -4.60
C SER A 39 15.04 1.68 -4.16
N VAL A 40 15.16 0.36 -3.99
CA VAL A 40 16.41 -0.34 -3.62
C VAL A 40 17.17 -0.83 -4.84
N MET A 41 16.43 -1.19 -5.91
CA MET A 41 16.96 -1.80 -7.12
C MET A 41 16.43 -1.09 -8.37
N ASP A 42 17.21 -1.16 -9.44
CA ASP A 42 16.80 -0.69 -10.76
C ASP A 42 15.99 -1.78 -11.50
N ILE A 43 15.40 -1.42 -12.64
CA ILE A 43 14.61 -2.30 -13.52
C ILE A 43 15.44 -3.50 -13.99
N ASP A 44 16.75 -3.30 -14.18
CA ASP A 44 17.69 -4.36 -14.56
C ASP A 44 18.09 -5.27 -13.39
N GLY A 45 17.56 -5.03 -12.17
CA GLY A 45 17.88 -5.81 -10.97
C GLY A 45 19.21 -5.44 -10.31
N ASN A 46 19.85 -4.36 -10.75
CA ASN A 46 21.06 -3.83 -10.13
C ASN A 46 20.72 -3.07 -8.84
N ILE A 47 21.46 -3.29 -7.77
CA ILE A 47 21.27 -2.60 -6.49
C ILE A 47 21.83 -1.18 -6.62
N ILE A 48 20.96 -0.18 -6.44
CA ILE A 48 21.32 1.25 -6.56
C ILE A 48 22.03 1.72 -5.29
N ASP A 49 21.54 1.30 -4.13
CA ASP A 49 22.10 1.64 -2.82
C ASP A 49 22.51 0.38 -2.05
N SER A 50 23.82 0.16 -1.96
CA SER A 50 24.40 -0.98 -1.27
C SER A 50 24.16 -0.94 0.25
N SER A 51 23.90 0.24 0.80
CA SER A 51 23.68 0.46 2.24
C SER A 51 22.30 -0.03 2.69
N ASN A 52 21.34 0.00 1.78
CA ASN A 52 19.94 -0.38 2.02
C ASN A 52 19.63 -1.81 1.54
N LYS A 53 20.66 -2.62 1.29
CA LYS A 53 20.48 -4.03 0.91
C LYS A 53 19.89 -4.82 2.08
N PRO A 54 18.69 -5.40 1.95
CA PRO A 54 18.12 -6.22 3.01
C PRO A 54 18.91 -7.52 3.14
N ASP A 55 19.26 -7.88 4.37
CA ASP A 55 19.96 -9.14 4.69
C ASP A 55 18.94 -10.28 4.77
N VAL A 56 18.62 -10.85 3.62
CA VAL A 56 17.62 -11.91 3.48
C VAL A 56 18.31 -13.20 3.05
N PRO A 57 18.07 -14.34 3.73
CA PRO A 57 18.67 -15.61 3.34
C PRO A 57 18.19 -16.03 1.95
N LYS A 58 19.10 -16.59 1.16
CA LYS A 58 18.85 -17.01 -0.24
C LYS A 58 17.64 -17.94 -0.38
N GLU A 59 17.46 -18.85 0.58
CA GLU A 59 16.34 -19.80 0.59
C GLU A 59 14.99 -19.07 0.65
N LEU A 60 14.92 -18.02 1.48
CA LEU A 60 13.72 -17.22 1.64
C LEU A 60 13.42 -16.44 0.36
N ILE A 61 14.43 -15.80 -0.24
CA ILE A 61 14.30 -15.10 -1.54
C ILE A 61 13.78 -16.06 -2.62
N GLN A 62 14.32 -17.28 -2.69
CA GLN A 62 13.88 -18.27 -3.67
C GLN A 62 12.46 -18.74 -3.42
N SER A 63 12.06 -18.92 -2.15
CA SER A 63 10.68 -19.28 -1.80
C SER A 63 9.69 -18.18 -2.17
N THR A 64 10.02 -16.92 -1.89
CA THR A 64 9.20 -15.77 -2.26
C THR A 64 9.05 -15.65 -3.78
N TYR A 65 10.14 -15.84 -4.53
CA TYR A 65 10.08 -15.82 -5.98
C TYR A 65 9.20 -16.94 -6.55
N LYS A 66 9.25 -18.15 -5.98
CA LYS A 66 8.34 -19.25 -6.35
C LYS A 66 6.88 -18.90 -6.04
N ASN A 67 6.60 -18.24 -4.92
CA ASN A 67 5.25 -17.82 -4.56
C ASN A 67 4.70 -16.79 -5.56
N ILE A 68 5.51 -15.80 -5.95
CA ILE A 68 5.15 -14.81 -6.99
C ILE A 68 4.75 -15.51 -8.29
N LEU A 69 5.58 -16.44 -8.78
CA LEU A 69 5.25 -17.20 -9.99
C LEU A 69 3.98 -18.04 -9.83
N THR A 70 3.79 -18.65 -8.66
CA THR A 70 2.61 -19.48 -8.37
C THR A 70 1.34 -18.64 -8.44
N ILE A 71 1.34 -17.44 -7.84
CA ILE A 71 0.20 -16.51 -7.90
C ILE A 71 -0.07 -16.09 -9.35
N ASN A 72 0.96 -15.76 -10.12
CA ASN A 72 0.81 -15.40 -11.53
C ASN A 72 0.14 -16.51 -12.36
N PHE A 73 0.56 -17.76 -12.18
CA PHE A 73 -0.07 -18.90 -12.87
C PHE A 73 -1.50 -19.16 -12.39
N MET A 74 -1.76 -19.02 -11.08
CA MET A 74 -3.12 -19.16 -10.54
C MET A 74 -4.06 -18.11 -11.10
N ASP A 75 -3.60 -16.86 -11.23
CA ASP A 75 -4.35 -15.76 -11.82
C ASP A 75 -4.80 -16.07 -13.25
N GLN A 76 -3.90 -16.62 -14.08
CA GLN A 76 -4.25 -17.02 -15.45
C GLN A 76 -5.33 -18.11 -15.48
N ILE A 77 -5.16 -19.16 -14.67
CA ILE A 77 -6.10 -20.29 -14.62
C ILE A 77 -7.48 -19.84 -14.13
N LEU A 78 -7.52 -19.04 -13.06
CA LEU A 78 -8.77 -18.59 -12.46
C LEU A 78 -9.48 -17.57 -13.36
N TYR A 79 -8.73 -16.71 -14.04
CA TYR A 79 -9.29 -15.83 -15.07
C TYR A 79 -9.94 -16.62 -16.22
N GLU A 80 -9.28 -17.65 -16.73
CA GLU A 80 -9.86 -18.51 -17.77
C GLU A 80 -11.08 -19.30 -17.26
N ALA A 81 -11.03 -19.81 -16.04
CA ALA A 81 -12.15 -20.50 -15.40
C ALA A 81 -13.38 -19.57 -15.26
N GLN A 82 -13.17 -18.28 -14.96
CA GLN A 82 -14.24 -17.29 -14.92
C GLN A 82 -14.84 -17.07 -16.31
N ARG A 83 -14.01 -16.92 -17.34
CA ARG A 83 -14.49 -16.73 -18.73
C ARG A 83 -15.27 -17.93 -19.27
N GLN A 84 -14.98 -19.12 -18.76
CA GLN A 84 -15.73 -20.35 -19.09
C GLN A 84 -16.97 -20.57 -18.20
N GLY A 85 -17.25 -19.66 -17.25
CA GLY A 85 -18.39 -19.78 -16.33
C GLY A 85 -18.22 -20.87 -15.27
N ARG A 86 -17.01 -21.39 -15.05
CA ARG A 86 -16.73 -22.40 -14.01
C ARG A 86 -16.68 -21.78 -12.61
N ILE A 87 -16.37 -20.49 -12.51
CA ILE A 87 -16.43 -19.68 -11.29
C ILE A 87 -17.18 -18.37 -11.58
N SER A 88 -17.96 -17.87 -10.61
CA SER A 88 -18.84 -16.72 -10.82
C SER A 88 -18.13 -15.37 -10.77
N PHE A 89 -17.05 -15.25 -9.99
CA PHE A 89 -16.30 -14.00 -9.83
C PHE A 89 -14.83 -14.27 -9.53
N TYR A 90 -13.95 -13.56 -10.21
CA TYR A 90 -12.51 -13.51 -9.95
C TYR A 90 -11.98 -12.12 -10.28
N MET A 91 -10.96 -11.67 -9.55
CA MET A 91 -10.27 -10.41 -9.81
C MET A 91 -8.77 -10.67 -9.78
N THR A 92 -8.11 -10.39 -10.89
CA THR A 92 -6.67 -10.60 -11.09
C THR A 92 -5.86 -9.54 -10.35
N SER A 93 -4.76 -9.94 -9.70
CA SER A 93 -3.82 -9.05 -9.02
C SER A 93 -2.57 -8.74 -9.86
N PHE A 94 -2.72 -8.77 -11.19
CA PHE A 94 -1.61 -8.57 -12.12
C PHE A 94 -0.88 -7.23 -11.88
N GLY A 95 0.42 -7.30 -11.62
CA GLY A 95 1.26 -6.13 -11.33
C GLY A 95 1.38 -5.76 -9.84
N GLU A 96 0.61 -6.41 -8.96
CA GLU A 96 0.74 -6.24 -7.49
C GLU A 96 1.50 -7.40 -6.83
N GLU A 97 2.10 -8.30 -7.61
CA GLU A 97 2.86 -9.46 -7.11
C GLU A 97 4.05 -9.07 -6.23
N ALA A 98 4.60 -7.86 -6.43
CA ALA A 98 5.67 -7.33 -5.57
C ALA A 98 5.20 -7.07 -4.13
N VAL A 99 3.89 -7.00 -3.87
CA VAL A 99 3.31 -6.87 -2.53
C VAL A 99 3.55 -8.14 -1.70
N VAL A 100 3.83 -9.30 -2.31
CA VAL A 100 4.32 -10.49 -1.61
C VAL A 100 5.64 -10.20 -0.86
N GLY A 101 6.42 -9.20 -1.30
CA GLY A 101 7.57 -8.72 -0.55
C GLY A 101 7.22 -8.10 0.81
N SER A 102 6.03 -7.50 0.94
CA SER A 102 5.56 -6.95 2.21
C SER A 102 5.20 -8.03 3.23
N SER A 103 4.67 -9.18 2.77
CA SER A 103 4.40 -10.31 3.67
C SER A 103 5.68 -10.96 4.21
N LEU A 104 6.80 -10.80 3.50
CA LEU A 104 8.12 -11.23 3.98
C LEU A 104 8.61 -10.46 5.20
N ALA A 105 8.15 -9.23 5.37
CA ALA A 105 8.51 -8.38 6.49
C ALA A 105 7.64 -8.63 7.74
N LEU A 106 6.59 -9.45 7.62
CA LEU A 106 5.65 -9.76 8.71
C LEU A 106 6.06 -11.04 9.44
N ASP A 107 5.72 -11.11 10.73
CA ASP A 107 5.78 -12.36 11.49
C ASP A 107 4.50 -13.18 11.26
N LYS A 108 4.57 -14.49 11.48
CA LYS A 108 3.44 -15.43 11.29
C LYS A 108 2.24 -15.13 12.19
N ASN A 109 2.44 -14.36 13.26
CA ASN A 109 1.40 -13.99 14.21
C ASN A 109 0.81 -12.60 13.94
N ASP A 110 1.29 -11.89 12.93
CA ASP A 110 0.78 -10.56 12.60
C ASP A 110 -0.62 -10.64 12.00
N VAL A 111 -1.50 -9.75 12.47
CA VAL A 111 -2.87 -9.66 11.98
C VAL A 111 -2.91 -8.80 10.74
N VAL A 112 -3.37 -9.37 9.63
CA VAL A 112 -3.43 -8.69 8.34
C VAL A 112 -4.87 -8.38 7.98
N TYR A 113 -5.16 -7.11 7.68
CA TYR A 113 -6.45 -6.65 7.17
C TYR A 113 -6.32 -6.36 5.66
N SER A 114 -6.98 -7.16 4.82
CA SER A 114 -6.95 -7.02 3.36
C SER A 114 -8.06 -6.13 2.83
N GLN A 115 -7.77 -5.34 1.79
CA GLN A 115 -8.77 -4.77 0.92
C GLN A 115 -9.07 -5.72 -0.25
N VAL A 116 -10.32 -5.74 -0.71
CA VAL A 116 -10.73 -6.50 -1.90
C VAL A 116 -10.18 -5.81 -3.15
N SER A 117 -8.91 -6.09 -3.45
CA SER A 117 -8.26 -5.96 -4.77
C SER A 117 -6.98 -6.82 -4.92
N GLY A 118 -6.48 -7.44 -3.85
CA GLY A 118 -5.35 -8.37 -3.95
C GLY A 118 -5.46 -9.48 -2.93
N PHE A 119 -5.52 -10.72 -3.40
CA PHE A 119 -5.20 -11.87 -2.55
C PHE A 119 -3.68 -11.83 -2.31
N PHE A 120 -3.26 -11.96 -1.05
CA PHE A 120 -1.88 -11.78 -0.58
C PHE A 120 -0.84 -12.62 -1.32
#